data_AF-G3AGA2-F1
#
_entry.id   AF-G3AGA2-F1
#
_cell.length_a   1.000
_cell.length_b   1.000
_cell.length_c   1.000
_cell.angle_alpha   90.00
_cell.angle_beta   90.00
_cell.angle_gamma   90.00
#
_symmetry.space_group_name_H-M   'P 1'
#
loop_
_entity.id
_entity.type
_entity.pdbx_description
1 polymer ?
#
loop_
_entity_poly.entity_id
_entity_poly.type
_entity_poly.pdbx_seq_one_letter_code
_entity_poly.pdbx_strand_id
1 'polypeptide(L)'
;MGFGAENITSWYPKTLPTSTTISTIDPTNSAGLYETLLEISIRAQTETNVVKLYYLSRQFRGAAASLTIISQQQYLATATATQYFPQITEEMFNATLNLKSLHWESNIYATVLSLPGNGIFAILFLALMIFFSIIFCKSRLRYFGMCMSCASALEFIGYLARFIAHFNWSNKDLFLCQIITLTVAPTFTMAGIYFLLAQFIVLHGRKYSVLRPLWFSFVFLIGDLVSLLVQGGGGIYAAVAISQLQNTRPGTWIMVGGLGFQVGCMTLFLVLYIDFINRLYFRANPTIKFSIRRTFQLLFNTLEGRLLRQELEPYYEPSLAFIRKRSFFYYLPLVILISSIFIYIRCIYRMIELSQGWRGYLITHEGFVLTLDAMMVFLACSLYVPFHPRHIFGKDISISNSLEIPMKKKRLKKMKTEVQLWSSMQAGH
;
A
#
# COMPACT_ATOMS: atom_id res chain seq x y z
N MET A 1 20.13 31.68 -13.86
CA MET A 1 19.40 32.97 -13.77
C MET A 1 19.14 33.23 -12.29
N GLY A 2 19.78 34.28 -11.75
CA GLY A 2 19.43 35.04 -10.54
C GLY A 2 19.17 34.30 -9.23
N PHE A 3 20.21 34.05 -8.44
CA PHE A 3 20.08 34.01 -6.97
C PHE A 3 19.93 35.47 -6.49
N GLY A 4 18.70 35.89 -6.23
CA GLY A 4 18.41 37.16 -5.57
C GLY A 4 18.66 37.02 -4.07
N ALA A 5 19.65 37.76 -3.56
CA ALA A 5 19.80 38.02 -2.15
C ALA A 5 18.62 38.89 -1.68
N GLU A 6 17.62 38.26 -1.07
CA GLU A 6 16.62 39.02 -0.30
C GLU A 6 17.27 39.44 1.02
N ASN A 7 17.64 40.72 1.07
CA ASN A 7 18.04 41.42 2.27
C ASN A 7 16.99 41.20 3.36
N ILE A 8 17.39 40.54 4.45
CA ILE A 8 16.62 40.51 5.70
C ILE A 8 16.58 41.95 6.19
N THR A 9 15.48 42.65 5.95
CA THR A 9 15.25 43.99 6.46
C THR A 9 15.33 43.97 7.97
N SER A 10 16.14 44.87 8.54
CA SER A 10 16.30 45.10 9.98
C SER A 10 14.94 45.13 10.70
N TRP A 11 14.68 44.09 11.48
CA TRP A 11 13.51 44.03 12.35
C TRP A 11 13.84 44.79 13.65
N TYR A 12 13.07 45.84 13.94
CA TYR A 12 13.12 46.51 15.24
C TYR A 12 11.84 46.15 16.02
N PRO A 13 11.96 45.61 17.24
CA PRO A 13 10.79 45.35 18.08
C PRO A 13 10.18 46.68 18.54
N LYS A 14 9.05 47.07 17.94
CA LYS A 14 8.21 48.12 18.51
C LYS A 14 7.48 47.58 19.74
N THR A 15 7.76 48.22 20.88
CA THR A 15 6.97 48.31 22.12
C THR A 15 6.12 47.08 22.46
N LEU A 16 6.70 46.23 23.31
CA LEU A 16 6.09 45.12 24.04
C LEU A 16 5.44 44.03 23.17
N PRO A 17 6.11 42.87 22.97
CA PRO A 17 5.43 41.67 22.50
C PRO A 17 4.56 41.14 23.65
N THR A 18 3.36 41.67 23.82
CA THR A 18 2.33 41.02 24.62
C THR A 18 1.92 39.75 23.88
N SER A 19 2.41 38.62 24.38
CA SER A 19 2.08 37.27 23.94
C SER A 19 2.55 36.91 22.52
N THR A 20 3.77 36.39 22.42
CA THR A 20 4.08 35.48 21.30
C THR A 20 3.06 34.35 21.35
N THR A 21 2.26 34.20 20.30
CA THR A 21 1.21 33.19 20.10
C THR A 21 1.78 31.77 19.95
N ILE A 22 2.73 31.43 20.81
CA ILE A 22 3.52 30.22 20.77
C ILE A 22 3.26 29.57 22.13
N SER A 23 2.62 28.40 22.08
CA SER A 23 2.21 27.54 23.19
C SER A 23 2.80 27.96 24.55
N THR A 24 1.94 28.42 25.45
CA THR A 24 2.30 28.68 26.84
C THR A 24 2.93 27.42 27.43
N ILE A 25 4.23 27.47 27.70
CA ILE A 25 4.90 26.41 28.45
C ILE A 25 4.39 26.53 29.87
N ASP A 26 3.80 25.46 30.40
CA ASP A 26 3.29 25.45 31.76
C ASP A 26 4.45 25.63 32.76
N PRO A 27 4.53 26.78 33.46
CA PRO A 27 5.66 27.07 34.35
C PRO A 27 5.69 26.16 35.58
N THR A 28 4.60 25.47 35.89
CA THR A 28 4.51 24.55 37.04
C THR A 28 5.40 23.31 36.88
N ASN A 29 5.77 22.95 35.66
CA ASN A 29 6.61 21.78 35.37
C ASN A 29 8.13 22.05 35.41
N SER A 30 8.56 23.24 35.85
CA SER A 30 9.97 23.64 35.88
C SER A 30 10.86 22.69 36.71
N ALA A 31 10.37 22.17 37.84
CA ALA A 31 11.09 21.21 38.67
C ALA A 31 11.43 19.90 37.91
N GLY A 32 10.46 19.33 37.19
CA GLY A 32 10.65 18.12 36.40
C GLY A 32 11.62 18.32 35.22
N LEU A 33 11.68 19.54 34.65
CA LEU A 33 12.66 19.87 33.61
C LEU A 33 14.09 19.87 34.15
N TYR A 34 14.32 20.39 35.37
CA TYR A 34 15.63 20.32 36.02
C TYR A 34 16.05 18.89 36.34
N GLU A 35 15.15 18.06 36.86
CA GLU A 35 15.40 16.63 37.09
C GLU A 35 15.79 15.91 35.79
N THR A 36 15.08 16.20 34.71
CA THR A 36 15.36 15.63 33.38
C THR A 36 16.77 16.03 32.89
N LEU A 37 17.18 17.29 33.08
CA LEU A 37 18.52 17.74 32.70
C LEU A 37 19.63 17.05 33.52
N LEU A 38 19.41 16.88 34.83
CA LEU A 38 20.35 16.18 35.70
C LEU A 38 20.49 14.72 35.29
N GLU A 39 19.38 14.02 35.05
CA GLU A 39 19.39 12.63 34.59
C GLU A 39 20.12 12.48 33.24
N ILE A 40 19.87 13.38 32.30
CA ILE A 40 20.54 13.37 31.00
C ILE A 40 22.05 13.59 31.15
N SER A 41 22.48 14.49 32.03
CA SER A 41 23.91 14.77 32.23
C SER A 41 24.68 13.53 32.72
N ILE A 42 24.06 12.72 33.57
CA ILE A 42 24.63 11.46 34.07
C ILE A 42 24.63 10.39 32.97
N ARG A 43 23.52 10.25 32.23
CA ARG A 43 23.41 9.27 31.14
C ARG A 43 24.34 9.59 29.96
N ALA A 44 24.55 10.85 29.63
CA ALA A 44 25.39 11.26 28.50
C ALA A 44 26.88 10.92 28.71
N GLN A 45 27.33 10.84 29.97
CA GLN A 45 28.72 10.46 30.29
C GLN A 45 28.99 8.96 30.12
N THR A 46 27.96 8.13 30.21
CA THR A 46 28.09 6.66 30.20
C THR A 46 27.69 6.03 28.87
N GLU A 47 26.87 6.72 28.07
CA GLU A 47 26.34 6.19 26.81
C GLU A 47 27.33 6.38 25.65
N THR A 48 27.72 5.29 25.00
CA THR A 48 28.63 5.29 23.85
C THR A 48 27.91 5.11 22.51
N ASN A 49 26.63 4.73 22.54
CA ASN A 49 25.84 4.53 21.32
C ASN A 49 25.38 5.86 20.72
N VAL A 50 25.84 6.14 19.49
CA VAL A 50 25.53 7.38 18.75
C VAL A 50 24.03 7.65 18.60
N VAL A 51 23.21 6.60 18.42
CA VAL A 51 21.76 6.75 18.23
C VAL A 51 21.09 7.16 19.54
N LYS A 52 21.46 6.53 20.66
CA LYS A 52 20.96 6.92 21.98
C LYS A 52 21.40 8.33 22.38
N LEU A 53 22.65 8.68 22.09
CA LEU A 53 23.17 10.04 22.29
C LEU A 53 22.37 11.07 21.49
N TYR A 54 21.97 10.76 20.26
CA TYR A 54 21.07 11.61 19.47
C TYR A 54 19.73 11.85 20.18
N TYR A 55 19.07 10.79 20.69
CA TYR A 55 17.81 10.95 21.42
C TYR A 55 17.96 11.69 22.75
N LEU A 56 19.04 11.44 23.51
CA LEU A 56 19.38 12.20 24.72
C LEU A 56 19.59 13.69 24.40
N SER A 57 20.31 14.00 23.32
CA SER A 57 20.54 15.38 22.90
C SER A 57 19.23 16.13 22.57
N ARG A 58 18.23 15.43 22.03
CA ARG A 58 16.91 16.01 21.75
C ARG A 58 16.15 16.34 23.03
N GLN A 59 16.18 15.44 24.01
CA GLN A 59 15.58 15.68 25.32
C GLN A 59 16.26 16.86 26.03
N PHE A 60 17.59 16.93 25.97
CA PHE A 60 18.36 18.04 26.53
C PHE A 60 17.97 19.38 25.90
N ARG A 61 17.96 19.46 24.56
CA ARG A 61 17.56 20.68 23.84
C ARG A 61 16.15 21.12 24.20
N GLY A 62 15.22 20.18 24.36
CA GLY A 62 13.83 20.48 24.74
C GLY A 62 13.73 21.04 26.15
N ALA A 63 14.38 20.38 27.10
CA ALA A 63 14.36 20.81 28.50
C ALA A 63 15.06 22.16 28.70
N ALA A 64 16.24 22.34 28.11
CA ALA A 64 17.00 23.59 28.17
C ALA A 64 16.21 24.76 27.55
N ALA A 65 15.68 24.60 26.33
CA ALA A 65 14.91 25.65 25.67
C ALA A 65 13.63 26.02 26.45
N SER A 66 12.97 25.03 27.06
CA SER A 66 11.77 25.27 27.88
C SER A 66 12.11 26.07 29.15
N LEU A 67 13.21 25.74 29.83
CA LEU A 67 13.67 26.47 31.00
C LEU A 67 14.14 27.90 30.66
N THR A 68 14.80 28.09 29.53
CA THR A 68 15.15 29.44 29.04
C THR A 68 13.89 30.28 28.85
N ILE A 69 12.84 29.76 28.23
CA ILE A 69 11.59 30.51 28.04
C ILE A 69 10.92 30.84 29.39
N ILE A 70 10.81 29.86 30.30
CA ILE A 70 10.19 30.08 31.63
C ILE A 70 10.95 31.15 32.44
N SER A 71 12.28 31.02 32.54
CA SER A 71 13.10 31.95 33.32
C SER A 71 13.06 33.36 32.76
N GLN A 72 13.12 33.51 31.44
CA GLN A 72 13.08 34.82 30.79
C GLN A 72 11.69 35.46 30.85
N GLN A 73 10.61 34.68 30.79
CA GLN A 73 9.24 35.18 31.03
C GLN A 73 9.08 35.71 32.46
N GLN A 74 9.62 35.00 33.46
CA GLN A 74 9.61 35.44 34.86
C GLN A 74 10.41 36.73 35.07
N TYR A 75 11.57 36.85 34.40
CA TYR A 75 12.36 38.07 34.42
C TYR A 75 11.59 39.26 33.81
N LEU A 76 11.02 39.10 32.62
CA LEU A 76 10.24 40.16 31.97
C LEU A 76 9.00 40.58 32.78
N ALA A 77 8.43 39.66 33.57
CA ALA A 77 7.30 39.97 34.44
C ALA A 77 7.69 40.80 35.69
N THR A 78 8.95 40.75 36.11
CA THR A 78 9.44 41.38 37.35
C THR A 78 10.38 42.56 37.12
N ALA A 79 11.01 42.64 35.95
CA ALA A 79 12.01 43.64 35.62
C ALA A 79 11.37 44.98 35.24
N THR A 80 11.78 46.05 35.93
CA THR A 80 11.43 47.44 35.60
C THR A 80 12.45 48.10 34.66
N ALA A 81 13.66 47.54 34.56
CA ALA A 81 14.73 48.05 33.71
C ALA A 81 14.65 47.46 32.29
N THR A 82 14.45 48.32 31.29
CA THR A 82 14.19 47.91 29.89
C THR A 82 15.45 47.65 29.05
N GLN A 83 16.65 47.93 29.59
CA GLN A 83 17.91 47.84 28.85
C GLN A 83 18.21 46.43 28.29
N TYR A 84 17.80 45.38 29.01
CA TYR A 84 18.07 43.98 28.64
C TYR A 84 16.93 43.33 27.85
N PHE A 85 15.79 44.02 27.66
CA PHE A 85 14.60 43.45 27.03
C PHE A 85 14.86 42.96 25.59
N PRO A 86 15.62 43.68 24.74
CA PRO A 86 15.90 43.20 23.38
C PRO A 86 16.65 41.86 23.37
N GLN A 87 17.72 41.74 24.17
CA GLN A 87 18.53 40.53 24.25
C GLN A 87 17.72 39.34 24.78
N ILE A 88 16.94 39.55 25.84
CA ILE A 88 16.09 38.53 26.45
C ILE A 88 15.03 38.04 25.46
N THR A 89 14.42 38.98 24.72
CA THR A 89 13.42 38.65 23.70
C THR A 89 14.03 37.83 22.57
N GLU A 90 15.26 38.14 22.16
CA GLU A 90 15.99 37.38 21.14
C GLU A 90 16.31 35.94 21.61
N GLU A 91 16.81 35.78 22.84
CA GLU A 91 17.08 34.47 23.43
C GLU A 91 15.81 33.62 23.55
N MET A 92 14.70 34.21 23.98
CA MET A 92 13.39 33.55 24.02
C MET A 92 12.92 33.12 22.62
N PHE A 93 13.08 33.98 21.62
CA PHE A 93 12.72 33.65 20.25
C PHE A 93 13.55 32.47 19.71
N ASN A 94 14.86 32.46 19.96
CA ASN A 94 15.76 31.38 19.58
C ASN A 94 15.41 30.05 20.28
N ALA A 95 15.14 30.09 21.58
CA ALA A 95 14.66 28.92 22.33
C ALA A 95 13.33 28.39 21.76
N THR A 96 12.45 29.30 21.35
CA THR A 96 11.16 28.95 20.75
C THR A 96 11.32 28.29 19.37
N LEU A 97 12.21 28.81 18.54
CA LEU A 97 12.58 28.18 17.27
C LEU A 97 13.19 26.79 17.48
N ASN A 98 14.00 26.61 18.52
CA ASN A 98 14.54 25.29 18.89
C ASN A 98 13.43 24.31 19.26
N LEU A 99 12.46 24.70 20.09
CA LEU A 99 11.30 23.86 20.41
C LEU A 99 10.46 23.52 19.17
N LYS A 100 10.23 24.50 18.29
CA LYS A 100 9.54 24.27 17.01
C LYS A 100 10.29 23.27 16.14
N SER A 101 11.62 23.33 16.10
CA SER A 101 12.46 22.37 15.38
C SER A 101 12.37 20.96 16.00
N LEU A 102 12.38 20.83 17.32
CA LEU A 102 12.25 19.55 18.03
C LEU A 102 10.87 18.92 17.84
N HIS A 103 9.83 19.74 17.81
CA HIS A 103 8.46 19.35 17.48
C HIS A 103 8.37 18.84 16.05
N TRP A 104 9.06 19.46 15.10
CA TRP A 104 9.15 18.93 13.74
C TRP A 104 9.94 17.61 13.70
N GLU A 105 11.03 17.50 14.45
CA GLU A 105 11.81 16.26 14.56
C GLU A 105 11.03 15.10 15.22
N SER A 106 9.97 15.37 15.99
CA SER A 106 9.09 14.33 16.56
C SER A 106 7.99 13.91 15.59
N ASN A 107 7.78 14.64 14.49
CA ASN A 107 6.84 14.24 13.46
C ASN A 107 7.30 12.98 12.74
N ILE A 108 6.61 11.87 13.03
CA ILE A 108 6.93 10.53 12.49
C ILE A 108 6.72 10.48 10.97
N TYR A 109 5.81 11.30 10.45
CA TYR A 109 5.47 11.31 9.03
C TYR A 109 6.42 12.17 8.20
N ALA A 110 7.29 12.99 8.82
CA ALA A 110 8.21 13.91 8.15
C ALA A 110 7.54 14.91 7.17
N THR A 111 6.21 15.03 7.22
CA THR A 111 5.37 15.95 6.45
C THR A 111 4.10 16.28 7.23
N VAL A 112 3.48 17.41 6.90
CA VAL A 112 2.12 17.71 7.34
C VAL A 112 1.15 16.89 6.50
N LEU A 113 0.33 16.05 7.13
CA LEU A 113 -0.69 15.29 6.40
C LEU A 113 -1.79 16.22 5.93
N SER A 114 -2.24 16.07 4.69
CA SER A 114 -3.39 16.79 4.15
C SER A 114 -4.68 16.18 4.67
N LEU A 115 -5.44 16.98 5.42
CA LEU A 115 -6.77 16.60 5.86
C LEU A 115 -7.72 16.26 4.68
N PRO A 116 -7.84 17.09 3.62
CA PRO A 116 -8.75 16.78 2.53
C PRO A 116 -8.30 15.57 1.71
N GLY A 117 -7.00 15.42 1.45
CA GLY A 117 -6.47 14.32 0.66
C GLY A 117 -6.74 12.96 1.30
N ASN A 118 -6.34 12.78 2.56
CA ASN A 118 -6.57 11.54 3.29
C ASN A 118 -8.08 11.28 3.52
N GLY A 119 -8.87 12.33 3.78
CA GLY A 119 -10.32 12.21 3.96
C GLY A 119 -11.06 11.75 2.71
N ILE A 120 -10.71 12.29 1.54
CA ILE A 120 -11.31 11.89 0.25
C ILE A 120 -11.04 10.41 -0.02
N PHE A 121 -9.80 9.95 0.11
CA PHE A 121 -9.49 8.53 -0.13
C PHE A 121 -10.16 7.60 0.88
N ALA A 122 -10.24 8.00 2.16
CA ALA A 122 -10.99 7.23 3.14
C ALA A 122 -12.47 7.05 2.72
N ILE A 123 -13.14 8.12 2.28
CA ILE A 123 -14.53 8.06 1.81
C ILE A 123 -14.66 7.19 0.54
N LEU A 124 -13.73 7.34 -0.41
CA LEU A 124 -13.72 6.56 -1.64
C LEU A 124 -13.54 5.05 -1.38
N PHE A 125 -12.61 4.67 -0.51
CA PHE A 125 -12.41 3.27 -0.13
C PHE A 125 -13.56 2.73 0.72
N LEU A 126 -14.19 3.55 1.55
CA LEU A 126 -15.42 3.19 2.26
C LEU A 126 -16.55 2.86 1.28
N ALA A 127 -16.73 3.68 0.24
CA ALA A 127 -17.75 3.44 -0.79
C ALA A 127 -17.48 2.13 -1.55
N LEU A 128 -16.21 1.87 -1.92
CA LEU A 128 -15.82 0.60 -2.54
C LEU A 128 -16.04 -0.59 -1.59
N MET A 129 -15.71 -0.45 -0.31
CA MET A 129 -15.90 -1.49 0.70
C MET A 129 -17.36 -1.86 0.84
N ILE A 130 -18.25 -0.88 0.93
CA ILE A 130 -19.70 -1.10 0.99
C ILE A 130 -20.18 -1.81 -0.29
N PHE A 131 -19.76 -1.33 -1.46
CA PHE A 131 -20.14 -1.92 -2.74
C PHE A 131 -19.72 -3.39 -2.86
N PHE A 132 -18.44 -3.71 -2.61
CA PHE A 132 -17.95 -5.09 -2.70
C PHE A 132 -18.58 -5.99 -1.64
N SER A 133 -18.85 -5.48 -0.43
CA SER A 133 -19.51 -6.24 0.63
C SER A 133 -20.97 -6.59 0.28
N ILE A 134 -21.72 -5.66 -0.31
CA ILE A 134 -23.09 -5.93 -0.80
C ILE A 134 -23.05 -6.99 -1.90
N ILE A 135 -22.09 -6.90 -2.83
CA ILE A 135 -21.97 -7.86 -3.92
C ILE A 135 -21.47 -9.22 -3.44
N PHE A 136 -20.59 -9.27 -2.46
CA PHE A 136 -20.15 -10.48 -1.79
C PHE A 136 -21.36 -11.25 -1.23
N CYS A 137 -22.26 -10.57 -0.51
CA CYS A 137 -23.49 -11.18 0.02
C CYS A 137 -24.46 -11.66 -1.09
N LYS A 138 -24.48 -11.00 -2.25
CA LYS A 138 -25.42 -11.30 -3.34
C LYS A 138 -24.88 -12.23 -4.45
N SER A 139 -23.58 -12.52 -4.48
CA SER A 139 -22.95 -13.21 -5.62
C SER A 139 -22.50 -14.64 -5.27
N ARG A 140 -22.55 -15.53 -6.26
CA ARG A 140 -22.01 -16.91 -6.12
C ARG A 140 -20.48 -16.97 -6.23
N LEU A 141 -19.83 -15.90 -6.69
CA LEU A 141 -18.37 -15.75 -6.76
C LEU A 141 -17.82 -15.22 -5.42
N ARG A 142 -18.03 -15.99 -4.35
CA ARG A 142 -17.69 -15.58 -2.97
C ARG A 142 -16.20 -15.27 -2.78
N TYR A 143 -15.31 -16.01 -3.45
CA TYR A 143 -13.86 -15.82 -3.31
C TYR A 143 -13.42 -14.43 -3.81
N PHE A 144 -13.81 -14.04 -5.03
CA PHE A 144 -13.48 -12.72 -5.57
C PHE A 144 -14.06 -11.59 -4.72
N GLY A 145 -15.33 -11.69 -4.35
CA GLY A 145 -15.99 -10.69 -3.50
C GLY A 145 -15.30 -10.54 -2.14
N MET A 146 -14.90 -11.64 -1.52
CA MET A 146 -14.17 -11.64 -0.24
C MET A 146 -12.83 -10.92 -0.36
N CYS A 147 -12.02 -11.25 -1.37
CA CYS A 147 -10.73 -10.59 -1.60
C CYS A 147 -10.89 -9.07 -1.80
N MET A 148 -11.84 -8.64 -2.65
CA MET A 148 -12.06 -7.22 -2.91
C MET A 148 -12.62 -6.47 -1.70
N SER A 149 -13.51 -7.10 -0.91
CA SER A 149 -14.01 -6.54 0.35
C SER A 149 -12.89 -6.39 1.39
N CYS A 150 -12.04 -7.41 1.57
CA CYS A 150 -10.90 -7.32 2.48
C CYS A 150 -9.90 -6.26 2.04
N ALA A 151 -9.58 -6.19 0.74
CA ALA A 151 -8.68 -5.17 0.20
C ALA A 151 -9.21 -3.74 0.46
N SER A 152 -10.47 -3.49 0.10
CA SER A 152 -11.08 -2.16 0.29
C SER A 152 -11.25 -1.79 1.77
N ALA A 153 -11.52 -2.76 2.66
CA ALA A 153 -11.56 -2.52 4.10
C ALA A 153 -10.18 -2.14 4.66
N LEU A 154 -9.11 -2.83 4.24
CA LEU A 154 -7.75 -2.51 4.65
C LEU A 154 -7.30 -1.13 4.15
N GLU A 155 -7.59 -0.78 2.89
CA GLU A 155 -7.32 0.57 2.37
C GLU A 155 -8.10 1.64 3.16
N PHE A 156 -9.39 1.40 3.45
CA PHE A 156 -10.19 2.31 4.26
C PHE A 156 -9.58 2.53 5.65
N ILE A 157 -9.23 1.46 6.36
CA ILE A 157 -8.61 1.55 7.70
C ILE A 157 -7.30 2.32 7.64
N GLY A 158 -6.47 2.08 6.60
CA GLY A 158 -5.21 2.77 6.42
C GLY A 158 -5.36 4.28 6.21
N TYR A 159 -6.26 4.70 5.32
CA TYR A 159 -6.53 6.13 5.11
C TYR A 159 -7.30 6.79 6.26
N LEU A 160 -8.13 6.03 6.98
CA LEU A 160 -8.76 6.51 8.21
C LEU A 160 -7.71 6.76 9.30
N ALA A 161 -6.76 5.85 9.48
CA ALA A 161 -5.65 6.02 10.42
C ALA A 161 -4.81 7.26 10.06
N ARG A 162 -4.54 7.49 8.76
CA ARG A 162 -3.88 8.72 8.27
C ARG A 162 -4.68 9.98 8.55
N PHE A 163 -5.99 9.94 8.33
CA PHE A 163 -6.87 11.08 8.60
C PHE A 163 -6.84 11.47 10.09
N ILE A 164 -6.92 10.47 10.98
CA ILE A 164 -6.84 10.71 12.44
C ILE A 164 -5.43 11.16 12.84
N ALA A 165 -4.39 10.61 12.19
CA ALA A 165 -3.00 10.98 12.46
C ALA A 165 -2.66 12.43 12.12
N HIS A 166 -3.48 13.14 11.32
CA HIS A 166 -3.34 14.59 11.15
C HIS A 166 -3.40 15.33 12.49
N PHE A 167 -4.30 14.92 13.38
CA PHE A 167 -4.47 15.53 14.71
C PHE A 167 -3.48 14.98 15.75
N ASN A 168 -2.94 13.77 15.52
CA ASN A 168 -2.06 13.05 16.46
C ASN A 168 -0.86 12.42 15.74
N TRP A 169 -0.05 13.27 15.11
CA TRP A 169 1.06 12.86 14.23
C TRP A 169 2.23 12.15 14.96
N SER A 170 2.32 12.27 16.28
CA SER A 170 3.32 11.56 17.10
C SER A 170 2.86 10.17 17.57
N ASN A 171 1.64 9.75 17.26
CA ASN A 171 1.11 8.46 17.70
C ASN A 171 1.67 7.32 16.82
N LYS A 172 2.49 6.46 17.43
CA LYS A 172 3.14 5.31 16.78
C LYS A 172 2.15 4.25 16.33
N ASP A 173 1.05 4.05 17.05
CA ASP A 173 0.07 3.00 16.74
C ASP A 173 -0.73 3.35 15.49
N LEU A 174 -1.11 4.62 15.34
CA LEU A 174 -1.73 5.11 14.10
C LEU A 174 -0.78 4.97 12.91
N PHE A 175 0.49 5.30 13.11
CA PHE A 175 1.54 5.16 12.09
C PHE A 175 1.79 3.70 11.69
N LEU A 176 1.80 2.77 12.64
CA LEU A 176 1.94 1.34 12.34
C LEU A 176 0.68 0.79 11.67
N CYS A 177 -0.50 1.19 12.14
CA CYS A 177 -1.78 0.78 11.58
C CYS A 177 -1.87 1.11 10.09
N GLN A 178 -1.58 2.36 9.69
CA GLN A 178 -1.58 2.73 8.27
C GLN A 178 -0.57 1.91 7.44
N ILE A 179 0.64 1.67 7.94
CA ILE A 179 1.68 0.99 7.17
C ILE A 179 1.28 -0.47 6.96
N ILE A 180 0.82 -1.15 8.02
CA ILE A 180 0.43 -2.54 7.93
C ILE A 180 -0.77 -2.70 7.00
N THR A 181 -1.83 -1.93 7.21
CA THR A 181 -3.06 -2.07 6.43
C THR A 181 -2.87 -1.70 4.96
N LEU A 182 -2.20 -0.59 4.66
CA LEU A 182 -1.88 -0.21 3.27
C LEU A 182 -0.89 -1.17 2.62
N THR A 183 0.01 -1.80 3.36
CA THR A 183 0.93 -2.79 2.75
C THR A 183 0.20 -4.09 2.40
N VAL A 184 -0.73 -4.53 3.25
CA VAL A 184 -1.46 -5.79 3.08
C VAL A 184 -2.53 -5.68 1.98
N ALA A 185 -3.23 -4.54 1.86
CA ALA A 185 -4.40 -4.41 1.00
C ALA A 185 -4.19 -4.82 -0.48
N PRO A 186 -3.11 -4.40 -1.18
CA PRO A 186 -2.90 -4.74 -2.59
C PRO A 186 -2.74 -6.23 -2.86
N THR A 187 -2.23 -6.98 -1.88
CA THR A 187 -2.08 -8.44 -2.00
C THR A 187 -3.45 -9.13 -2.11
N PHE A 188 -4.45 -8.64 -1.37
CA PHE A 188 -5.83 -9.11 -1.49
C PHE A 188 -6.45 -8.71 -2.84
N THR A 189 -6.20 -7.48 -3.31
CA THR A 189 -6.66 -7.07 -4.65
C THR A 189 -6.10 -8.01 -5.72
N MET A 190 -4.80 -8.32 -5.64
CA MET A 190 -4.13 -9.23 -6.57
C MET A 190 -4.60 -10.68 -6.45
N ALA A 191 -4.89 -11.18 -5.24
CA ALA A 191 -5.52 -12.48 -5.06
C ALA A 191 -6.84 -12.61 -5.85
N GLY A 192 -7.65 -11.54 -5.86
CA GLY A 192 -8.86 -11.45 -6.67
C GLY A 192 -8.57 -11.47 -8.18
N ILE A 193 -7.56 -10.72 -8.63
CA ILE A 193 -7.14 -10.65 -10.03
C ILE A 193 -6.60 -12.00 -10.52
N TYR A 194 -5.77 -12.67 -9.73
CA TYR A 194 -5.24 -14.00 -10.06
C TYR A 194 -6.35 -15.03 -10.18
N PHE A 195 -7.35 -14.96 -9.30
CA PHE A 195 -8.53 -15.81 -9.40
C PHE A 195 -9.29 -15.56 -10.71
N LEU A 196 -9.49 -14.30 -11.10
CA LEU A 196 -10.15 -13.97 -12.37
C LEU A 196 -9.37 -14.44 -13.59
N LEU A 197 -8.04 -14.31 -13.57
CA LEU A 197 -7.19 -14.86 -14.62
C LEU A 197 -7.36 -16.38 -14.72
N ALA A 198 -7.35 -17.09 -13.58
CA ALA A 198 -7.56 -18.54 -13.57
C ALA A 198 -8.91 -18.92 -14.21
N GLN A 199 -9.99 -18.18 -13.91
CA GLN A 199 -11.29 -18.39 -14.56
C GLN A 199 -11.24 -18.10 -16.06
N PHE A 200 -10.56 -17.03 -16.45
CA PHE A 200 -10.41 -16.63 -17.86
C PHE A 200 -9.69 -17.70 -18.69
N ILE A 201 -8.65 -18.33 -18.14
CA ILE A 201 -7.92 -19.44 -18.77
C ILE A 201 -8.83 -20.67 -18.92
N VAL A 202 -9.63 -21.00 -17.89
CA VAL A 202 -10.55 -22.14 -17.95
C VAL A 202 -11.60 -21.95 -19.05
N LEU A 203 -12.07 -20.73 -19.28
CA LEU A 203 -13.11 -20.42 -20.27
C LEU A 203 -12.64 -20.50 -21.73
N HIS A 204 -11.37 -20.25 -22.02
CA HIS A 204 -10.82 -20.34 -23.39
C HIS A 204 -10.16 -21.69 -23.69
N GLY A 205 -9.69 -22.38 -22.65
CA GLY A 205 -9.06 -23.68 -22.74
C GLY A 205 -7.61 -23.65 -22.28
N ARG A 206 -7.20 -24.71 -21.57
CA ARG A 206 -5.88 -24.81 -20.92
C ARG A 206 -4.70 -24.86 -21.88
N LYS A 207 -4.93 -25.22 -23.16
CA LYS A 207 -3.90 -25.35 -24.20
C LYS A 207 -3.16 -24.05 -24.52
N TYR A 208 -3.76 -22.89 -24.21
CA TYR A 208 -3.17 -21.59 -24.50
C TYR A 208 -2.34 -21.00 -23.36
N SER A 209 -2.28 -21.67 -22.21
CA SER A 209 -1.55 -21.18 -21.04
C SER A 209 -0.36 -22.05 -20.69
N VAL A 210 0.79 -21.43 -20.38
CA VAL A 210 2.02 -22.12 -19.98
C VAL A 210 1.82 -22.84 -18.65
N LEU A 211 1.17 -22.16 -17.69
CA LEU A 211 0.88 -22.70 -16.38
C LEU A 211 -0.58 -23.13 -16.27
N ARG A 212 -0.82 -24.16 -15.46
CA ARG A 212 -2.18 -24.59 -15.15
C ARG A 212 -2.91 -23.46 -14.40
N PRO A 213 -4.22 -23.25 -14.62
CA PRO A 213 -4.97 -22.12 -14.06
C PRO A 213 -4.80 -21.93 -12.53
N LEU A 214 -4.83 -23.03 -11.77
CA LEU A 214 -4.69 -22.98 -10.30
C LEU A 214 -3.26 -22.69 -9.84
N TRP A 215 -2.26 -23.00 -10.66
CA TRP A 215 -0.86 -22.74 -10.32
C TRP A 215 -0.51 -21.26 -10.48
N PHE A 216 -1.17 -20.52 -11.37
CA PHE A 216 -1.05 -19.06 -11.40
C PHE A 216 -1.47 -18.46 -10.05
N SER A 217 -2.69 -18.73 -9.61
CA SER A 217 -3.18 -18.15 -8.35
C SER A 217 -2.35 -18.62 -7.15
N PHE A 218 -1.92 -19.88 -7.12
CA PHE A 218 -1.15 -20.40 -5.99
C PHE A 218 0.28 -19.84 -5.92
N VAL A 219 1.05 -19.87 -7.02
CA VAL A 219 2.46 -19.47 -7.01
C VAL A 219 2.61 -17.98 -6.69
N PHE A 220 1.82 -17.13 -7.36
CA PHE A 220 1.92 -15.68 -7.16
C PHE A 220 1.36 -15.24 -5.81
N LEU A 221 0.29 -15.87 -5.32
CA LEU A 221 -0.24 -15.58 -3.99
C LEU A 221 0.74 -15.98 -2.87
N ILE A 222 1.42 -17.12 -3.00
CA ILE A 222 2.47 -17.51 -2.04
C ILE A 222 3.66 -16.56 -2.13
N GLY A 223 4.04 -16.13 -3.34
CA GLY A 223 5.07 -15.10 -3.51
C GLY A 223 4.73 -13.80 -2.78
N ASP A 224 3.51 -13.31 -2.97
CA ASP A 224 3.00 -12.09 -2.31
C ASP A 224 2.85 -12.27 -0.79
N LEU A 225 2.53 -13.48 -0.31
CA LEU A 225 2.47 -13.77 1.12
C LEU A 225 3.88 -13.79 1.75
N VAL A 226 4.85 -14.41 1.09
CA VAL A 226 6.24 -14.46 1.55
C VAL A 226 6.84 -13.05 1.58
N SER A 227 6.62 -12.23 0.55
CA SER A 227 7.08 -10.85 0.56
C SER A 227 6.46 -10.05 1.72
N LEU A 228 5.17 -10.24 1.99
CA LEU A 228 4.46 -9.58 3.08
C LEU A 228 4.99 -10.01 4.45
N LEU A 229 5.32 -11.29 4.64
CA LEU A 229 5.95 -11.77 5.88
C LEU A 229 7.34 -11.16 6.09
N VAL A 230 8.15 -11.07 5.03
CA VAL A 230 9.46 -10.40 5.09
C VAL A 230 9.30 -8.91 5.44
N GLN A 231 8.33 -8.23 4.81
CA GLN A 231 8.02 -6.83 5.11
C GLN A 231 7.51 -6.64 6.55
N GLY A 232 6.63 -7.52 7.03
CA GLY A 232 6.16 -7.52 8.41
C GLY A 232 7.29 -7.73 9.40
N GLY A 233 8.17 -8.71 9.16
CA GLY A 233 9.35 -8.96 9.99
C GLY A 233 10.32 -7.79 10.02
N GLY A 234 10.62 -7.18 8.87
CA GLY A 234 11.45 -5.98 8.78
C GLY A 234 10.84 -4.76 9.48
N GLY A 235 9.52 -4.59 9.38
CA GLY A 235 8.76 -3.53 10.06
C GLY A 235 8.74 -3.70 11.58
N ILE A 236 8.53 -4.93 12.07
CA ILE A 236 8.61 -5.26 13.50
C ILE A 236 10.02 -4.99 14.03
N TYR A 237 11.07 -5.43 13.29
CA TYR A 237 12.45 -5.15 13.66
C TYR A 237 12.72 -3.64 13.76
N ALA A 238 12.26 -2.85 12.77
CA ALA A 238 12.41 -1.40 12.79
C ALA A 238 11.66 -0.75 13.98
N ALA A 239 10.47 -1.23 14.31
CA ALA A 239 9.69 -0.74 15.45
C ALA A 239 10.39 -1.04 16.80
N VAL A 240 10.93 -2.25 16.98
CA VAL A 240 11.71 -2.61 18.17
C VAL A 240 12.98 -1.76 18.28
N ALA A 241 13.67 -1.55 17.15
CA ALA A 241 14.85 -0.68 17.11
C ALA A 241 14.51 0.76 17.55
N ILE A 242 13.36 1.32 17.14
CA ILE A 242 12.91 2.65 17.62
C ILE A 242 12.71 2.66 19.14
N SER A 243 12.03 1.64 19.69
CA SER A 243 11.77 1.55 21.13
C SER A 243 13.04 1.39 21.95
N GLN A 244 14.08 0.79 21.38
CA GLN A 244 15.40 0.61 22.01
C GLN A 244 16.39 1.73 21.68
N LEU A 245 15.96 2.79 20.96
CA LEU A 245 16.82 3.89 20.51
C LEU A 245 18.02 3.40 19.67
N GLN A 246 17.79 2.41 18.83
CA GLN A 246 18.75 1.78 17.93
C GLN A 246 18.49 2.15 16.46
N ASN A 247 19.44 1.79 15.60
CA ASN A 247 19.37 2.09 14.17
C ASN A 247 18.29 1.25 13.47
N THR A 248 17.35 1.92 12.80
CA THR A 248 16.22 1.30 12.09
C THR A 248 16.54 0.83 10.67
N ARG A 249 17.73 1.18 10.16
CA ARG A 249 18.15 0.85 8.79
C ARG A 249 18.11 -0.64 8.45
N PRO A 250 18.59 -1.57 9.29
CA PRO A 250 18.55 -3.00 8.96
C PRO A 250 17.12 -3.51 8.73
N GLY A 251 16.17 -3.12 9.60
CA GLY A 251 14.75 -3.46 9.42
C GLY A 251 14.17 -2.87 8.14
N THR A 252 14.52 -1.62 7.81
CA THR A 252 14.10 -0.97 6.57
C THR A 252 14.61 -1.72 5.34
N TRP A 253 15.86 -2.19 5.32
CA TRP A 253 16.41 -2.97 4.20
C TRP A 253 15.75 -4.35 4.06
N ILE A 254 15.38 -5.00 5.17
CA ILE A 254 14.60 -6.24 5.13
C ILE A 254 13.24 -5.98 4.46
N MET A 255 12.56 -4.87 4.81
CA MET A 255 11.30 -4.48 4.16
C MET A 255 11.48 -4.24 2.65
N VAL A 256 12.53 -3.50 2.26
CA VAL A 256 12.85 -3.24 0.84
C VAL A 256 13.11 -4.55 0.08
N GLY A 257 13.80 -5.52 0.69
CA GLY A 257 14.01 -6.85 0.11
C GLY A 257 12.70 -7.58 -0.18
N GLY A 258 11.73 -7.53 0.76
CA GLY A 258 10.40 -8.09 0.54
C GLY A 258 9.65 -7.39 -0.62
N LEU A 259 9.71 -6.07 -0.70
CA LEU A 259 9.13 -5.30 -1.81
C LEU A 259 9.79 -5.62 -3.16
N GLY A 260 11.11 -5.78 -3.19
CA GLY A 260 11.85 -6.16 -4.40
C GLY A 260 11.45 -7.56 -4.91
N PHE A 261 11.30 -8.53 -4.01
CA PHE A 261 10.79 -9.86 -4.36
C PHE A 261 9.37 -9.78 -4.92
N GLN A 262 8.49 -9.00 -4.29
CA GLN A 262 7.12 -8.78 -4.77
C GLN A 262 7.08 -8.15 -6.16
N VAL A 263 7.88 -7.12 -6.43
CA VAL A 263 7.99 -6.50 -7.76
C VAL A 263 8.45 -7.53 -8.79
N GLY A 264 9.44 -8.37 -8.46
CA GLY A 264 9.89 -9.47 -9.32
C GLY A 264 8.78 -10.47 -9.64
N CYS A 265 8.00 -10.89 -8.64
CA CYS A 265 6.82 -11.74 -8.82
C CYS A 265 5.78 -11.10 -9.75
N MET A 266 5.49 -9.81 -9.58
CA MET A 266 4.54 -9.07 -10.43
C MET A 266 5.03 -8.93 -11.87
N THR A 267 6.33 -8.68 -12.08
CA THR A 267 6.92 -8.65 -13.42
C THR A 267 6.77 -10.01 -14.11
N LEU A 268 7.08 -11.11 -13.42
CA LEU A 268 6.89 -12.46 -13.95
C LEU A 268 5.42 -12.73 -14.29
N PHE A 269 4.50 -12.32 -13.42
CA PHE A 269 3.06 -12.44 -13.67
C PHE A 269 2.64 -11.69 -14.94
N LEU A 270 3.06 -10.43 -15.11
CA LEU A 270 2.74 -9.64 -16.30
C LEU A 270 3.29 -10.26 -17.59
N VAL A 271 4.53 -10.76 -17.56
CA VAL A 271 5.14 -11.47 -18.70
C VAL A 271 4.33 -12.71 -19.09
N LEU A 272 3.96 -13.53 -18.11
CA LEU A 272 3.15 -14.73 -18.37
C LEU A 272 1.73 -14.38 -18.82
N TYR A 273 1.16 -13.30 -18.30
CA TYR A 273 -0.14 -12.80 -18.73
C TYR A 273 -0.10 -12.36 -20.21
N ILE A 274 0.92 -11.60 -20.60
CA ILE A 274 1.11 -11.16 -22.00
C ILE A 274 1.36 -12.37 -22.91
N ASP A 275 2.19 -13.33 -22.50
CA ASP A 275 2.41 -14.58 -23.25
C ASP A 275 1.10 -15.37 -23.41
N PHE A 276 0.28 -15.46 -22.36
CA PHE A 276 -1.03 -16.09 -22.43
C PHE A 276 -1.96 -15.37 -23.43
N ILE A 277 -2.04 -14.04 -23.41
CA ILE A 277 -2.85 -13.27 -24.37
C ILE A 277 -2.34 -13.46 -25.81
N ASN A 278 -1.03 -13.47 -26.01
CA ASN A 278 -0.44 -13.71 -27.33
C ASN A 278 -0.76 -15.12 -27.85
N ARG A 279 -0.67 -16.14 -27.00
CA ARG A 279 -1.06 -17.52 -27.36
C ARG A 279 -2.54 -17.64 -27.65
N LEU A 280 -3.36 -16.96 -26.86
CA LEU A 280 -4.80 -16.94 -27.02
C LEU A 280 -5.20 -16.38 -28.38
N TYR A 281 -4.62 -15.24 -28.79
CA TYR A 281 -5.03 -14.54 -30.01
C TYR A 281 -4.32 -14.98 -31.30
N PHE A 282 -3.05 -15.38 -31.23
CA PHE A 282 -2.26 -15.64 -32.45
C PHE A 282 -1.88 -17.10 -32.63
N ARG A 283 -1.84 -17.88 -31.54
CA ARG A 283 -1.49 -19.31 -31.62
C ARG A 283 -2.72 -20.21 -31.74
N ALA A 284 -3.91 -19.68 -31.43
CA ALA A 284 -5.17 -20.38 -31.63
C ALA A 284 -5.50 -20.56 -33.11
N ASN A 285 -5.23 -19.55 -33.94
CA ASN A 285 -5.50 -19.60 -35.38
C ASN A 285 -4.23 -19.24 -36.19
N PRO A 286 -3.66 -20.17 -36.98
CA PRO A 286 -2.44 -19.92 -37.75
C PRO A 286 -2.60 -18.86 -38.86
N THR A 287 -3.83 -18.49 -39.24
CA THR A 287 -4.06 -17.44 -40.24
C THR A 287 -3.82 -16.03 -39.70
N ILE A 288 -3.92 -15.85 -38.37
CA ILE A 288 -3.76 -14.53 -37.73
C ILE A 288 -2.31 -14.37 -37.29
N LYS A 289 -1.52 -13.65 -38.08
CA LYS A 289 -0.13 -13.29 -37.70
C LYS A 289 -0.11 -12.29 -36.55
N PHE A 290 0.92 -12.41 -35.71
CA PHE A 290 1.20 -11.46 -34.62
C PHE A 290 1.35 -10.04 -35.16
N SER A 291 0.61 -9.10 -34.57
CA SER A 291 0.73 -7.67 -34.85
C SER A 291 0.26 -6.88 -33.63
N ILE A 292 1.04 -5.90 -33.20
CA ILE A 292 0.71 -5.02 -32.08
C ILE A 292 -0.67 -4.37 -32.29
N ARG A 293 -0.92 -3.85 -33.50
CA ARG A 293 -2.21 -3.24 -33.87
C ARG A 293 -3.37 -4.21 -33.65
N ARG A 294 -3.24 -5.48 -34.05
CA ARG A 294 -4.28 -6.51 -33.86
C ARG A 294 -4.49 -6.85 -32.39
N THR A 295 -3.42 -6.91 -31.59
CA THR A 295 -3.54 -7.08 -30.13
C THR A 295 -4.34 -5.95 -29.50
N PHE A 296 -4.03 -4.69 -29.85
CA PHE A 296 -4.80 -3.54 -29.38
C PHE A 296 -6.25 -3.59 -29.85
N GLN A 297 -6.50 -3.93 -31.11
CA GLN A 297 -7.86 -4.07 -31.65
C GLN A 297 -8.69 -5.12 -30.91
N LEU A 298 -8.07 -6.26 -30.56
CA LEU A 298 -8.68 -7.33 -29.79
C LEU A 298 -8.88 -6.95 -28.32
N LEU A 299 -7.95 -6.21 -27.72
CA LEU A 299 -8.02 -5.80 -26.31
C LEU A 299 -9.08 -4.71 -26.08
N PHE A 300 -9.13 -3.70 -26.96
CA PHE A 300 -10.08 -2.57 -26.90
C PHE A 300 -11.45 -2.86 -27.53
N ASN A 301 -11.69 -4.10 -27.98
CA ASN A 301 -12.97 -4.53 -28.56
C ASN A 301 -13.48 -3.64 -29.72
N THR A 302 -12.54 -3.18 -30.56
CA THR A 302 -12.81 -2.41 -31.79
C THR A 302 -13.59 -3.24 -32.81
N LEU A 303 -14.18 -2.60 -33.84
CA LEU A 303 -14.97 -3.29 -34.88
C LEU A 303 -14.18 -4.43 -35.55
N GLU A 304 -12.94 -4.17 -35.98
CA GLU A 304 -12.05 -5.19 -36.56
C GLU A 304 -11.72 -6.30 -35.54
N GLY A 305 -11.54 -5.94 -34.27
CA GLY A 305 -11.32 -6.92 -33.19
C GLY A 305 -12.51 -7.87 -32.97
N ARG A 306 -13.75 -7.40 -33.18
CA ARG A 306 -14.95 -8.24 -33.09
C ARG A 306 -15.00 -9.27 -34.22
N LEU A 307 -14.60 -8.88 -35.43
CA LEU A 307 -14.51 -9.79 -36.58
C LEU A 307 -13.45 -10.86 -36.34
N LEU A 308 -12.25 -10.46 -35.91
CA LEU A 308 -11.17 -11.40 -35.56
C LEU A 308 -11.59 -12.39 -34.46
N ARG A 309 -12.40 -11.97 -33.49
CA ARG A 309 -12.94 -12.86 -32.45
C ARG A 309 -13.91 -13.90 -32.99
N GLN A 310 -14.73 -13.56 -33.98
CA GLN A 310 -15.60 -14.54 -34.63
C GLN A 310 -14.78 -15.63 -35.34
N GLU A 311 -13.64 -15.26 -35.94
CA GLU A 311 -12.70 -16.23 -36.54
C GLU A 311 -11.99 -17.11 -35.49
N LEU A 312 -11.77 -16.60 -34.29
CA LEU A 312 -11.10 -17.32 -33.19
C LEU A 312 -12.02 -18.27 -32.42
N GLU A 313 -13.32 -17.96 -32.35
CA GLU A 313 -14.31 -18.70 -31.54
C GLU A 313 -14.37 -20.22 -31.80
N PRO A 314 -14.25 -20.72 -33.05
CA PRO A 314 -14.24 -22.17 -33.32
C PRO A 314 -13.07 -22.92 -32.68
N TYR A 315 -11.96 -22.24 -32.37
CA TYR A 315 -10.77 -22.86 -31.77
C TYR A 315 -10.83 -22.95 -30.24
N TYR A 316 -11.83 -22.33 -29.61
CA TYR A 316 -12.03 -22.36 -28.17
C TYR A 316 -12.99 -23.47 -27.74
N GLU A 317 -13.02 -23.76 -26.44
CA GLU A 317 -13.89 -24.80 -25.88
C GLU A 317 -15.37 -24.49 -26.19
N PRO A 318 -16.10 -25.37 -26.91
CA PRO A 318 -17.47 -25.06 -27.37
C PRO A 318 -18.49 -25.10 -26.22
N SER A 319 -18.25 -25.91 -25.18
CA SER A 319 -19.14 -26.04 -24.02
C SER A 319 -19.33 -24.75 -23.22
N LEU A 320 -18.43 -23.78 -23.36
CA LEU A 320 -18.41 -22.53 -22.60
C LEU A 320 -18.66 -21.28 -23.49
N ALA A 321 -19.03 -21.47 -24.76
CA ALA A 321 -19.25 -20.38 -25.72
C ALA A 321 -20.37 -19.39 -25.27
N PHE A 322 -21.37 -19.88 -24.55
CA PHE A 322 -22.48 -19.04 -24.04
C PHE A 322 -22.02 -17.97 -23.04
N ILE A 323 -20.92 -18.19 -22.32
CA ILE A 323 -20.33 -17.22 -21.40
C ILE A 323 -19.54 -16.17 -22.18
N ARG A 324 -18.78 -16.60 -23.20
CA ARG A 324 -17.91 -15.71 -23.99
C ARG A 324 -18.68 -14.72 -24.86
N LYS A 325 -19.87 -15.10 -25.35
CA LYS A 325 -20.73 -14.23 -26.17
C LYS A 325 -21.30 -13.01 -25.43
N ARG A 326 -21.16 -12.94 -24.09
CA ARG A 326 -21.65 -11.80 -23.30
C ARG A 326 -20.81 -10.55 -23.56
N SER A 327 -21.46 -9.41 -23.76
CA SER A 327 -20.82 -8.13 -24.09
C SER A 327 -19.70 -7.72 -23.13
N PHE A 328 -19.86 -7.95 -21.82
CA PHE A 328 -18.87 -7.57 -20.82
C PHE A 328 -17.63 -8.48 -20.76
N PHE A 329 -17.72 -9.71 -21.27
CA PHE A 329 -16.60 -10.67 -21.25
C PHE A 329 -15.42 -10.19 -22.10
N TYR A 330 -15.74 -9.46 -23.17
CA TYR A 330 -14.79 -8.88 -24.10
C TYR A 330 -13.78 -7.91 -23.48
N TYR A 331 -14.15 -7.24 -22.38
CA TYR A 331 -13.30 -6.28 -21.68
C TYR A 331 -12.51 -6.90 -20.53
N LEU A 332 -12.82 -8.13 -20.11
CA LEU A 332 -12.14 -8.81 -19.01
C LEU A 332 -10.60 -8.86 -19.14
N PRO A 333 -10.00 -9.20 -20.30
CA PRO A 333 -8.54 -9.18 -20.43
C PRO A 333 -7.99 -7.75 -20.24
N LEU A 334 -8.61 -6.74 -20.84
CA LEU A 334 -8.20 -5.35 -20.69
C LEU A 334 -8.27 -4.90 -19.22
N VAL A 335 -9.35 -5.24 -18.51
CA VAL A 335 -9.52 -4.89 -17.10
C VAL A 335 -8.45 -5.54 -16.22
N ILE A 336 -8.14 -6.84 -16.43
CA ILE A 336 -7.06 -7.54 -15.73
C ILE A 336 -5.71 -6.88 -15.99
N LEU A 337 -5.42 -6.51 -17.24
CA LEU A 337 -4.14 -5.90 -17.61
C LEU A 337 -3.98 -4.52 -16.95
N ILE A 338 -4.99 -3.64 -17.07
CA ILE A 338 -4.91 -2.28 -16.53
C ILE A 338 -4.86 -2.29 -15.00
N SER A 339 -5.67 -3.11 -14.33
CA SER A 339 -5.63 -3.22 -12.87
C SER A 339 -4.28 -3.75 -12.38
N SER A 340 -3.69 -4.72 -13.10
CA SER A 340 -2.37 -5.26 -12.77
C SER A 340 -1.27 -4.21 -12.93
N ILE A 341 -1.35 -3.37 -13.97
CA ILE A 341 -0.40 -2.27 -14.19
C ILE A 341 -0.48 -1.24 -13.06
N PHE A 342 -1.67 -0.85 -12.61
CA PHE A 342 -1.80 0.11 -11.51
C PHE A 342 -1.19 -0.41 -10.21
N ILE A 343 -1.44 -1.67 -9.85
CA ILE A 343 -0.84 -2.28 -8.66
C ILE A 343 0.68 -2.44 -8.83
N TYR A 344 1.15 -2.74 -10.05
CA TYR A 344 2.58 -2.82 -10.35
C TYR A 344 3.29 -1.47 -10.15
N ILE A 345 2.69 -0.37 -10.61
CA ILE A 345 3.19 0.99 -10.37
C ILE A 345 3.30 1.27 -8.87
N ARG A 346 2.27 0.92 -8.09
CA ARG A 346 2.32 1.05 -6.62
C ARG A 346 3.46 0.22 -6.00
N CYS A 347 3.66 -1.01 -6.44
CA CYS A 347 4.73 -1.87 -5.90
C CYS A 347 6.12 -1.26 -6.17
N ILE A 348 6.34 -0.73 -7.37
CA ILE A 348 7.59 -0.01 -7.70
C ILE A 348 7.73 1.25 -6.84
N TYR A 349 6.68 2.05 -6.73
CA TYR A 349 6.67 3.25 -5.90
C TYR A 349 7.06 2.92 -4.45
N ARG A 350 6.45 1.90 -3.85
CA ARG A 350 6.74 1.47 -2.47
C ARG A 350 8.17 1.02 -2.28
N MET A 351 8.70 0.25 -3.24
CA MET A 351 10.09 -0.18 -3.21
C MET A 351 11.05 1.02 -3.21
N ILE A 352 10.79 2.01 -4.09
CA ILE A 352 11.64 3.21 -4.18
C ILE A 352 11.47 4.09 -2.94
N GLU A 353 10.23 4.30 -2.46
CA GLU A 353 9.90 5.06 -1.26
C GLU A 353 10.71 4.57 -0.05
N LEU A 354 10.67 3.27 0.24
CA LEU A 354 11.39 2.68 1.37
C LEU A 354 12.90 2.58 1.15
N SER A 355 13.36 2.46 -0.11
CA SER A 355 14.81 2.47 -0.42
C SER A 355 15.48 3.82 -0.14
N GLN A 356 14.74 4.93 -0.29
CA GLN A 356 15.21 6.27 0.09
C GLN A 356 15.20 6.48 1.62
N GLY A 357 14.51 5.60 2.34
CA GLY A 357 14.31 5.66 3.79
C GLY A 357 13.26 6.68 4.23
N TRP A 358 13.04 6.73 5.54
CA TRP A 358 11.96 7.49 6.19
C TRP A 358 12.06 9.02 6.11
N ARG A 359 13.15 9.55 5.56
CA ARG A 359 13.36 10.99 5.29
C ARG A 359 13.63 11.28 3.81
N GLY A 360 13.33 10.31 2.93
CA GLY A 360 13.49 10.45 1.50
C GLY A 360 12.50 11.46 0.89
N TYR A 361 12.82 11.97 -0.30
CA TYR A 361 11.99 12.97 -0.98
C TYR A 361 10.55 12.47 -1.24
N LEU A 362 10.37 11.19 -1.53
CA LEU A 362 9.06 10.61 -1.83
C LEU A 362 8.14 10.53 -0.61
N ILE A 363 8.66 10.17 0.56
CA ILE A 363 7.84 10.02 1.78
C ILE A 363 7.47 11.38 2.38
N THR A 364 8.32 12.41 2.19
CA THR A 364 8.05 13.78 2.67
C THR A 364 7.09 14.55 1.76
N HIS A 365 6.87 14.11 0.52
CA HIS A 365 5.94 14.76 -0.40
C HIS A 365 4.66 13.93 -0.52
N GLU A 366 3.68 14.25 0.32
CA GLU A 366 2.44 13.49 0.43
C GLU A 366 1.68 13.34 -0.91
N GLY A 367 1.82 14.31 -1.82
CA GLY A 367 1.23 14.21 -3.16
C GLY A 367 1.61 12.92 -3.90
N PHE A 368 2.83 12.40 -3.72
CA PHE A 368 3.21 11.12 -4.34
C PHE A 368 2.53 9.93 -3.67
N VAL A 369 2.41 9.91 -2.35
CA VAL A 369 1.67 8.87 -1.62
C VAL A 369 0.20 8.86 -2.06
N LEU A 370 -0.44 10.01 -2.16
CA LEU A 370 -1.85 10.07 -2.57
C LEU A 370 -2.05 9.65 -4.04
N THR A 371 -1.10 9.99 -4.93
CA THR A 371 -1.27 9.76 -6.37
C THR A 371 -0.73 8.40 -6.84
N LEU A 372 0.47 8.01 -6.41
CA LEU A 372 1.14 6.80 -6.88
C LEU A 372 0.81 5.57 -6.03
N ASP A 373 0.25 5.77 -4.84
CA ASP A 373 -0.23 4.69 -3.99
C ASP A 373 -1.77 4.65 -3.94
N ALA A 374 -2.41 5.67 -3.35
CA ALA A 374 -3.86 5.65 -3.10
C ALA A 374 -4.67 5.56 -4.39
N MET A 375 -4.42 6.49 -5.31
CA MET A 375 -5.17 6.61 -6.56
C MET A 375 -4.97 5.38 -7.45
N MET A 376 -3.76 4.79 -7.49
CA MET A 376 -3.51 3.60 -8.30
C MET A 376 -4.35 2.41 -7.83
N VAL A 377 -4.42 2.15 -6.53
CA VAL A 377 -5.26 1.05 -6.01
C VAL A 377 -6.74 1.37 -6.06
N PHE A 378 -7.12 2.62 -5.79
CA PHE A 378 -8.50 3.06 -5.99
C PHE A 378 -8.96 2.81 -7.42
N LEU A 379 -8.17 3.19 -8.43
CA LEU A 379 -8.47 2.96 -9.83
C LEU A 379 -8.53 1.46 -10.17
N ALA A 380 -7.55 0.67 -9.68
CA ALA A 380 -7.54 -0.78 -9.89
C ALA A 380 -8.79 -1.46 -9.35
N CYS A 381 -9.22 -1.10 -8.13
CA CYS A 381 -10.43 -1.63 -7.53
C CYS A 381 -11.70 -1.11 -8.21
N SER A 382 -11.74 0.17 -8.57
CA SER A 382 -12.89 0.81 -9.21
C SER A 382 -13.23 0.21 -10.57
N LEU A 383 -12.24 -0.29 -11.31
CA LEU A 383 -12.49 -1.00 -12.57
C LEU A 383 -13.41 -2.23 -12.40
N TYR A 384 -13.35 -2.90 -11.24
CA TYR A 384 -14.18 -4.07 -10.96
C TYR A 384 -15.60 -3.75 -10.47
N VAL A 385 -15.95 -2.46 -10.35
CA VAL A 385 -17.31 -2.00 -10.04
C VAL A 385 -18.24 -2.23 -11.24
N PRO A 386 -18.03 -1.59 -12.42
CA PRO A 386 -18.86 -1.86 -13.60
C PRO A 386 -18.60 -3.25 -14.20
N PHE A 387 -17.34 -3.71 -14.17
CA PHE A 387 -16.91 -4.99 -14.74
C PHE A 387 -16.90 -6.12 -13.70
N HIS A 388 -17.86 -6.10 -12.77
CA HIS A 388 -17.91 -7.12 -11.73
C HIS A 388 -18.07 -8.53 -12.35
N PRO A 389 -17.32 -9.55 -11.87
CA PRO A 389 -17.36 -10.92 -12.42
C PRO A 389 -18.76 -11.54 -12.48
N ARG A 390 -19.68 -11.12 -11.61
CA ARG A 390 -21.10 -11.50 -11.64
C ARG A 390 -21.78 -11.09 -12.95
N HIS A 391 -21.48 -9.91 -13.48
CA HIS A 391 -22.04 -9.42 -14.75
C HIS A 391 -21.38 -10.14 -15.93
N ILE A 392 -20.09 -10.42 -15.80
CA ILE A 392 -19.29 -11.08 -16.84
C ILE A 392 -19.68 -12.55 -17.02
N PHE A 393 -19.71 -13.34 -15.94
CA PHE A 393 -19.95 -14.78 -16.00
C PHE A 393 -21.43 -15.17 -15.87
N GLY A 394 -22.28 -14.32 -15.29
CA GLY A 394 -23.71 -14.57 -15.08
C GLY A 394 -24.08 -15.05 -13.69
N LYS A 395 -25.38 -14.95 -13.35
CA LYS A 395 -25.91 -15.17 -11.99
C LYS A 395 -25.78 -16.62 -11.51
N ASP A 396 -25.85 -17.60 -12.42
CA ASP A 396 -26.08 -19.00 -12.04
C ASP A 396 -24.84 -19.89 -12.03
N ILE A 397 -23.71 -19.41 -12.56
CA ILE A 397 -22.56 -20.27 -12.85
C ILE A 397 -21.52 -20.15 -11.74
N SER A 398 -21.44 -21.18 -10.90
CA SER A 398 -20.27 -21.39 -10.05
C SER A 398 -19.17 -22.08 -10.85
N ILE A 399 -18.27 -21.32 -11.46
CA ILE A 399 -17.06 -21.88 -12.09
C ILE A 399 -16.10 -22.42 -11.01
N SER A 400 -16.37 -22.21 -9.71
CA SER A 400 -15.65 -22.92 -8.64
C SER A 400 -15.89 -24.43 -8.71
N ASN A 401 -17.08 -24.87 -9.11
CA ASN A 401 -17.38 -26.30 -9.20
C ASN A 401 -16.64 -26.96 -10.37
N SER A 402 -16.40 -26.25 -11.48
CA SER A 402 -15.62 -26.79 -12.61
C SER A 402 -14.11 -26.85 -12.34
N LEU A 403 -13.63 -26.17 -11.30
CA LEU A 403 -12.27 -26.35 -10.76
C LEU A 403 -12.13 -27.64 -9.92
N GLU A 404 -13.21 -28.18 -9.33
CA GLU A 404 -13.21 -29.47 -8.61
C GLU A 404 -13.34 -30.70 -9.54
N ILE A 405 -13.89 -30.53 -10.75
CA ILE A 405 -14.16 -31.63 -11.69
C ILE A 405 -12.90 -32.45 -12.07
N PRO A 406 -11.67 -31.91 -12.22
CA PRO A 406 -10.52 -32.74 -12.59
C PRO A 406 -10.10 -33.72 -11.49
N MET A 407 -10.22 -33.32 -10.21
CA MET A 407 -9.86 -34.17 -9.08
C MET A 407 -10.90 -35.25 -8.84
N LYS A 408 -12.19 -34.88 -8.87
CA LYS A 408 -13.29 -35.85 -8.75
C LYS A 408 -13.32 -36.82 -9.92
N LYS A 409 -13.12 -36.38 -11.18
CA LYS A 409 -13.07 -37.30 -12.34
C LYS A 409 -11.87 -38.24 -12.31
N LYS A 410 -10.67 -37.79 -11.93
CA LYS A 410 -9.50 -38.69 -11.76
C LYS A 410 -9.71 -39.69 -10.62
N ARG A 411 -10.23 -39.24 -9.47
CA ARG A 411 -10.57 -40.14 -8.34
C ARG A 411 -11.69 -41.12 -8.70
N LEU A 412 -12.76 -40.69 -9.37
CA LEU A 412 -13.83 -41.58 -9.82
C LEU A 412 -13.34 -42.58 -10.87
N LYS A 413 -12.47 -42.16 -11.80
CA LYS A 413 -11.91 -43.08 -12.79
C LYS A 413 -11.02 -44.13 -12.09
N LYS A 414 -10.16 -43.70 -11.17
CA LYS A 414 -9.33 -44.59 -10.35
C LYS A 414 -10.16 -45.56 -9.51
N MET A 415 -11.20 -45.07 -8.80
CA MET A 415 -12.12 -45.91 -8.03
C MET A 415 -12.92 -46.88 -8.91
N LYS A 416 -13.39 -46.47 -10.10
CA LYS A 416 -14.07 -47.38 -11.03
C LYS A 416 -13.14 -48.48 -11.54
N THR A 417 -11.88 -48.15 -11.83
CA THR A 417 -10.87 -49.13 -12.25
C THR A 417 -10.51 -50.09 -11.10
N GLU A 418 -10.36 -49.58 -9.87
CA GLU A 418 -10.13 -50.41 -8.69
C GLU A 418 -11.33 -51.35 -8.44
N VAL A 419 -12.57 -50.84 -8.45
CA VAL A 419 -13.78 -51.67 -8.27
C VAL A 419 -13.92 -52.74 -9.36
N GLN A 420 -13.60 -52.43 -10.63
CA GLN A 420 -13.59 -53.43 -11.71
C GLN A 420 -12.54 -54.53 -11.49
N LEU A 421 -11.34 -54.17 -11.02
CA LEU A 421 -10.28 -55.13 -10.68
C LEU A 421 -10.73 -56.06 -9.54
N TRP A 422 -11.29 -55.50 -8.47
CA TRP A 422 -11.84 -56.28 -7.34
C TRP A 422 -12.96 -57.23 -7.79
N SER A 423 -13.90 -56.79 -8.63
CA SER A 423 -14.95 -57.66 -9.15
C SER A 423 -14.43 -58.78 -10.06
N SER A 424 -13.37 -58.52 -10.84
CA SER A 424 -12.76 -59.55 -11.69
C SER A 424 -11.96 -60.60 -10.90
N MET A 425 -11.40 -60.22 -9.75
CA MET A 425 -10.71 -61.14 -8.84
C MET A 425 -11.69 -62.03 -8.06
N GLN A 426 -12.90 -61.53 -7.76
CA GLN A 426 -13.94 -62.32 -7.08
C GLN A 426 -14.69 -63.27 -8.01
N ALA A 427 -14.73 -63.01 -9.31
CA ALA A 427 -15.40 -63.87 -10.30
C ALA A 427 -14.51 -65.01 -10.85
N GLY A 428 -13.23 -65.06 -10.44
CA GLY A 428 -12.24 -66.04 -10.89
C GLY A 428 -11.83 -67.08 -9.83
N HIS A 429 -12.57 -67.20 -8.72
CA HIS A 429 -12.34 -68.16 -7.65
C HIS A 429 -13.54 -69.09 -7.46
#